data_AF-A0A7S2B704-F1
#
_entry.id   AF-A0A7S2B704-F1
#
_cell.length_a   1.000
_cell.length_b   1.000
_cell.length_c   1.000
_cell.angle_alpha   90.00
_cell.angle_beta   90.00
_cell.angle_gamma   90.00
#
_symmetry.space_group_name_H-M   'P 1'
#
loop_
_entity.id
_entity.type
_entity.pdbx_description
1 polymer ?
#
loop_
_entity_poly.entity_id
_entity_poly.type
_entity_poly.pdbx_seq_one_letter_code
_entity_poly.pdbx_strand_id
1 'polypeptide(L)'
;SYSDTALEMSCDTLYYTRSTLLDGELALAATIEAGGDDKKANPKEQLAIAATAREACDKAMEDDLNTPMVCAAAVPILKAINDICQTKAGRKMKGRQAALEALLAAAYDTFDRLGFVWGGSDASEGHRSSLIEYKAAALQRAGLTEGDLSERLSAREEARKNKDYAESDRLRDELAKLGISLQDGKKEEDGSPAWRPVPRTGEA
;
A
#
# COMPACT_ATOMS: atom_id res chain seq x y z
N SER A 1 20.19 -13.65 -1.42
CA SER A 1 21.43 -12.85 -1.42
C SER A 1 21.05 -11.39 -1.19
N TYR A 2 21.86 -10.65 -0.45
CA TYR A 2 21.66 -9.20 -0.33
C TYR A 2 22.02 -8.51 -1.65
N SER A 3 21.17 -7.58 -2.10
CA SER A 3 21.43 -6.68 -3.22
C SER A 3 20.58 -5.41 -3.07
N ASP A 4 21.01 -4.32 -3.69
CA ASP A 4 20.26 -3.06 -3.70
C ASP A 4 18.88 -3.23 -4.32
N THR A 5 18.78 -4.01 -5.40
CA THR A 5 17.49 -4.36 -6.02
C THR A 5 16.59 -5.13 -5.06
N ALA A 6 17.13 -6.08 -4.28
CA ALA A 6 16.34 -6.82 -3.29
C ALA A 6 15.86 -5.93 -2.13
N LEU A 7 16.69 -4.97 -1.72
CA LEU A 7 16.32 -3.97 -0.72
C LEU A 7 15.19 -3.07 -1.23
N GLU A 8 15.29 -2.59 -2.47
CA GLU A 8 14.28 -1.74 -3.08
C GLU A 8 12.95 -2.46 -3.29
N MET A 9 12.97 -3.73 -3.74
CA MET A 9 11.76 -4.56 -3.82
C MET A 9 11.12 -4.77 -2.44
N SER A 10 11.93 -4.92 -1.40
CA SER A 10 11.44 -5.05 -0.03
C SER A 10 10.82 -3.73 0.46
N CYS A 11 11.44 -2.59 0.19
CA CYS A 11 10.88 -1.28 0.50
C CYS A 11 9.54 -1.02 -0.21
N ASP A 12 9.43 -1.35 -1.50
CA ASP A 12 8.17 -1.25 -2.26
C ASP A 12 7.08 -2.16 -1.64
N THR A 13 7.44 -3.39 -1.27
CA THR A 13 6.51 -4.33 -0.62
C THR A 13 6.04 -3.81 0.74
N LEU A 14 6.94 -3.27 1.57
CA LEU A 14 6.58 -2.67 2.86
C LEU A 14 5.72 -1.43 2.69
N TYR A 15 6.04 -0.57 1.72
CA TYR A 15 5.22 0.60 1.38
C TYR A 15 3.81 0.18 0.94
N TYR A 16 3.72 -0.78 0.01
CA TYR A 16 2.44 -1.32 -0.45
C TYR A 16 1.62 -1.89 0.71
N THR A 17 2.26 -2.64 1.60
CA THR A 17 1.62 -3.24 2.78
C THR A 17 1.03 -2.16 3.68
N ARG A 18 1.86 -1.20 4.12
CA ARG A 18 1.43 -0.10 5.00
C ARG A 18 0.36 0.78 4.37
N SER A 19 0.51 1.12 3.08
CA SER A 19 -0.46 1.90 2.33
C SER A 19 -1.80 1.17 2.20
N THR A 20 -1.78 -0.14 1.95
CA THR A 20 -3.00 -0.95 1.81
C THR A 20 -3.73 -1.09 3.14
N LEU A 21 -3.00 -1.30 4.24
CA LEU A 21 -3.58 -1.38 5.58
C LEU A 21 -4.21 -0.04 5.97
N LEU A 22 -3.51 1.07 5.77
CA LEU A 22 -4.04 2.42 6.02
C LEU A 22 -5.30 2.70 5.18
N ASP A 23 -5.28 2.39 3.88
CA ASP A 23 -6.45 2.53 3.01
C ASP A 23 -7.64 1.70 3.53
N GLY A 24 -7.38 0.48 4.03
CA GLY A 24 -8.38 -0.41 4.63
C GLY A 24 -8.98 0.15 5.91
N GLU A 25 -8.16 0.67 6.81
CA GLU A 25 -8.58 1.27 8.07
C GLU A 25 -9.42 2.53 7.85
N LEU A 26 -8.97 3.43 6.98
CA LEU A 26 -9.71 4.63 6.63
C LEU A 26 -11.05 4.30 5.96
N ALA A 27 -11.06 3.29 5.08
CA ALA A 27 -12.30 2.82 4.45
C ALA A 27 -13.27 2.20 5.46
N LEU A 28 -12.76 1.45 6.44
CA LEU A 28 -13.56 0.87 7.52
C LEU A 28 -14.15 1.96 8.40
N ALA A 29 -13.33 2.89 8.87
CA ALA A 29 -13.76 4.04 9.67
C ALA A 29 -14.86 4.84 8.96
N ALA A 30 -14.65 5.20 7.69
CA ALA A 30 -15.64 5.91 6.88
C ALA A 30 -16.95 5.11 6.70
N THR A 31 -16.88 3.78 6.61
CA THR A 31 -18.07 2.92 6.49
C THR A 31 -18.86 2.91 7.81
N ILE A 32 -18.16 2.84 8.95
CA ILE A 32 -18.77 2.90 10.28
C ILE A 32 -19.43 4.27 10.51
N GLU A 33 -18.74 5.36 10.18
CA GLU A 33 -19.27 6.72 10.29
C GLU A 33 -20.50 6.95 9.41
N ALA A 34 -20.57 6.30 8.24
CA ALA A 34 -21.73 6.34 7.36
C ALA A 34 -22.95 5.51 7.86
N GLY A 35 -22.87 4.93 9.06
CA GLY A 35 -23.95 4.15 9.68
C GLY A 35 -23.76 2.64 9.61
N GLY A 36 -22.62 2.17 9.10
CA GLY A 36 -22.31 0.76 8.92
C GLY A 36 -23.14 0.08 7.83
N ASP A 37 -22.75 -1.15 7.50
CA ASP A 37 -23.49 -1.99 6.56
C ASP A 37 -24.50 -2.91 7.28
N ASP A 38 -25.34 -3.61 6.52
CA ASP A 38 -26.26 -4.61 7.04
C ASP A 38 -25.52 -5.64 7.92
N LYS A 39 -25.88 -5.72 9.22
CA LYS A 39 -25.32 -6.66 10.20
C LYS A 39 -25.53 -8.14 9.84
N LYS A 40 -26.42 -8.44 8.89
CA LYS A 40 -26.63 -9.79 8.35
C LYS A 40 -25.77 -10.08 7.12
N ALA A 41 -25.01 -9.10 6.61
CA ALA A 41 -24.14 -9.30 5.48
C ALA A 41 -23.05 -10.32 5.82
N ASN A 42 -22.83 -11.25 4.90
CA ASN A 42 -21.86 -12.32 5.03
C ASN A 42 -20.93 -12.29 3.81
N PRO A 43 -19.78 -11.59 3.90
CA PRO A 43 -18.82 -11.49 2.81
C PRO A 43 -18.00 -12.79 2.72
N LYS A 44 -18.65 -13.86 2.24
CA LYS A 44 -18.13 -15.23 2.24
C LYS A 44 -16.75 -15.36 1.62
N GLU A 45 -16.50 -14.66 0.52
CA GLU A 45 -15.21 -14.69 -0.18
C GLU A 45 -14.10 -14.11 0.70
N GLN A 46 -14.33 -12.94 1.31
CA GLN A 46 -13.34 -12.26 2.14
C GLN A 46 -13.09 -13.02 3.45
N LEU A 47 -14.13 -13.61 4.04
CA LEU A 47 -14.00 -14.51 5.18
C LEU A 47 -13.19 -15.77 4.83
N ALA A 48 -13.39 -16.34 3.64
CA ALA A 48 -12.63 -17.50 3.18
C ALA A 48 -11.15 -17.14 2.93
N ILE A 49 -10.87 -15.96 2.36
CA ILE A 49 -9.50 -15.45 2.19
C ILE A 49 -8.81 -15.32 3.55
N ALA A 50 -9.47 -14.67 4.52
CA ALA A 50 -8.95 -14.51 5.88
C ALA A 50 -8.68 -15.85 6.57
N ALA A 51 -9.60 -16.82 6.48
CA ALA A 51 -9.44 -18.14 7.06
C ALA A 51 -8.30 -18.94 6.41
N THR A 52 -8.21 -18.91 5.07
CA THR A 52 -7.16 -19.60 4.31
C THR A 52 -5.78 -19.06 4.65
N ALA A 53 -5.64 -17.74 4.77
CA ALA A 53 -4.39 -17.12 5.15
C ALA A 53 -3.97 -17.52 6.58
N ARG A 54 -4.91 -17.52 7.53
CA ARG A 54 -4.64 -17.97 8.90
C ARG A 54 -4.15 -19.42 8.95
N GLU A 55 -4.83 -20.34 8.26
CA GLU A 55 -4.41 -21.74 8.17
C GLU A 55 -3.02 -21.88 7.52
N ALA A 56 -2.74 -21.11 6.48
CA ALA A 56 -1.42 -21.11 5.83
C ALA A 56 -0.32 -20.58 6.77
N CYS A 57 -0.61 -19.53 7.53
CA CYS A 57 0.31 -19.00 8.55
C CYS A 57 0.57 -20.01 9.66
N ASP A 58 -0.45 -20.69 10.16
CA ASP A 58 -0.30 -21.72 11.20
C ASP A 58 0.60 -22.87 10.71
N LYS A 59 0.31 -23.41 9.52
CA LYS A 59 1.15 -24.47 8.91
C LYS A 59 2.59 -24.02 8.67
N ALA A 60 2.78 -22.79 8.19
CA ALA A 60 4.11 -22.24 7.95
C ALA A 60 4.91 -22.04 9.24
N MET A 61 4.26 -21.62 10.33
CA MET A 61 4.93 -21.45 11.62
C MET A 61 5.25 -22.79 12.29
N GLU A 62 4.41 -23.81 12.09
CA GLU A 62 4.68 -25.19 12.53
C GLU A 62 5.81 -25.85 11.71
N ASP A 63 5.96 -25.49 10.45
CA ASP A 63 7.03 -25.92 9.55
C ASP A 63 8.28 -25.05 9.73
N ASP A 64 9.04 -25.28 10.79
CA ASP A 64 10.35 -24.66 11.04
C ASP A 64 10.35 -23.11 10.95
N LEU A 65 9.27 -22.46 11.42
CA LEU A 65 9.11 -21.00 11.38
C LEU A 65 9.33 -20.42 9.96
N ASN A 66 8.70 -21.03 8.95
CA ASN A 66 8.81 -20.66 7.54
C ASN A 66 8.19 -19.28 7.23
N THR A 67 8.89 -18.22 7.64
CA THR A 67 8.47 -16.83 7.45
C THR A 67 8.23 -16.42 5.99
N PRO A 68 8.94 -16.94 4.96
CA PRO A 68 8.57 -16.68 3.57
C PRO A 68 7.14 -17.11 3.23
N MET A 69 6.69 -18.26 3.75
CA MET A 69 5.32 -18.74 3.53
C MET A 69 4.28 -17.91 4.29
N VAL A 70 4.63 -17.41 5.49
CA VAL A 70 3.78 -16.46 6.22
C VAL A 70 3.62 -15.15 5.43
N CYS A 71 4.70 -14.61 4.86
CA CYS A 71 4.63 -13.45 3.97
C CYS A 71 3.76 -13.71 2.73
N ALA A 72 3.88 -14.90 2.12
CA ALA A 72 3.06 -15.28 0.97
C ALA A 72 1.56 -15.37 1.31
N ALA A 73 1.22 -15.80 2.53
CA ALA A 73 -0.16 -15.87 3.01
C ALA A 73 -0.82 -14.49 3.16
N ALA A 74 -0.05 -13.41 3.36
CA ALA A 74 -0.56 -12.05 3.42
C ALA A 74 -1.01 -11.50 2.06
N VAL A 75 -0.45 -11.99 0.95
CA VAL A 75 -0.66 -11.42 -0.39
C VAL A 75 -2.15 -11.41 -0.81
N PRO A 76 -2.91 -12.52 -0.69
CA PRO A 76 -4.34 -12.52 -1.03
C PRO A 76 -5.15 -11.56 -0.14
N ILE A 77 -4.77 -11.41 1.14
CA ILE A 77 -5.44 -10.49 2.06
C ILE A 77 -5.24 -9.05 1.60
N LEU A 78 -3.99 -8.63 1.37
CA LEU A 78 -3.66 -7.27 0.92
C LEU A 78 -4.34 -6.95 -0.42
N LYS A 79 -4.35 -7.92 -1.36
CA LYS A 79 -5.06 -7.75 -2.63
C LYS A 79 -6.56 -7.52 -2.42
N ALA A 80 -7.21 -8.31 -1.56
CA ALA A 80 -8.63 -8.16 -1.27
C ALA A 80 -8.96 -6.81 -0.63
N ILE A 81 -8.15 -6.34 0.33
CA ILE A 81 -8.30 -4.99 0.93
C ILE A 81 -8.16 -3.92 -0.15
N ASN A 82 -7.10 -3.99 -0.95
CA ASN A 82 -6.86 -3.04 -2.02
C ASN A 82 -8.02 -3.02 -3.04
N ASP A 83 -8.56 -4.18 -3.41
CA ASP A 83 -9.69 -4.27 -4.34
C ASP A 83 -10.96 -3.63 -3.76
N ILE A 84 -11.22 -3.82 -2.46
CA ILE A 84 -12.33 -3.17 -1.74
C ILE A 84 -12.17 -1.64 -1.71
N CYS A 85 -10.95 -1.15 -1.48
CA CYS A 85 -10.68 0.28 -1.33
C CYS A 85 -10.61 1.01 -2.67
N GLN A 86 -9.98 0.42 -3.68
CA GLN A 86 -9.61 1.13 -4.89
C GLN A 86 -10.62 0.95 -6.02
N THR A 87 -11.33 -0.17 -6.11
CA THR A 87 -12.26 -0.43 -7.22
C THR A 87 -13.65 0.15 -6.99
N LYS A 88 -14.37 0.46 -8.07
CA LYS A 88 -15.78 0.90 -7.99
C LYS A 88 -16.70 -0.17 -7.41
N ALA A 89 -16.43 -1.44 -7.74
CA ALA A 89 -17.19 -2.59 -7.24
C ALA A 89 -16.96 -2.78 -5.73
N GLY A 90 -15.69 -2.72 -5.30
CA GLY A 90 -15.29 -2.81 -3.90
C GLY A 90 -15.93 -1.72 -3.02
N ARG A 91 -15.93 -0.47 -3.48
CA ARG A 91 -16.55 0.65 -2.76
C ARG A 91 -18.07 0.53 -2.60
N LYS A 92 -18.73 -0.29 -3.43
CA LYS A 92 -20.19 -0.53 -3.41
C LYS A 92 -20.54 -1.94 -2.93
N MET A 93 -19.57 -2.68 -2.42
CA MET A 93 -19.75 -4.02 -1.88
C MET A 93 -20.81 -4.01 -0.77
N LYS A 94 -21.68 -5.03 -0.75
CA LYS A 94 -22.52 -5.30 0.41
C LYS A 94 -21.72 -6.03 1.48
N GLY A 95 -21.80 -5.59 2.74
CA GLY A 95 -21.01 -6.19 3.82
C GLY A 95 -19.55 -5.76 3.78
N ARG A 96 -19.27 -4.59 3.23
CA ARG A 96 -17.94 -3.99 3.11
C ARG A 96 -17.31 -3.81 4.48
N GLN A 97 -18.08 -3.39 5.49
CA GLN A 97 -17.60 -3.29 6.86
C GLN A 97 -17.07 -4.65 7.37
N ALA A 98 -17.91 -5.68 7.39
CA ALA A 98 -17.53 -7.02 7.87
C ALA A 98 -16.37 -7.63 7.04
N ALA A 99 -16.29 -7.31 5.75
CA ALA A 99 -15.20 -7.75 4.88
C ALA A 99 -13.87 -7.11 5.29
N LEU A 100 -13.85 -5.78 5.49
CA LEU A 100 -12.66 -5.05 5.90
C LEU A 100 -12.22 -5.45 7.31
N GLU A 101 -13.15 -5.61 8.26
CA GLU A 101 -12.86 -6.09 9.62
C GLU A 101 -12.16 -7.46 9.59
N ALA A 102 -12.72 -8.43 8.84
CA ALA A 102 -12.15 -9.78 8.74
C ALA A 102 -10.76 -9.78 8.08
N LEU A 103 -10.60 -9.03 6.99
CA LEU A 103 -9.33 -8.97 6.25
C LEU A 103 -8.24 -8.22 7.03
N LEU A 104 -8.56 -7.08 7.65
CA LEU A 104 -7.61 -6.34 8.49
C LEU A 104 -7.18 -7.18 9.69
N ALA A 105 -8.12 -7.85 10.37
CA ALA A 105 -7.79 -8.74 11.48
C ALA A 105 -6.85 -9.89 11.04
N ALA A 106 -7.09 -10.48 9.85
CA ALA A 106 -6.21 -11.51 9.32
C ALA A 106 -4.84 -10.97 8.90
N ALA A 107 -4.76 -9.76 8.36
CA ALA A 107 -3.50 -9.12 8.01
C ALA A 107 -2.67 -8.84 9.27
N TYR A 108 -3.28 -8.22 10.29
CA TYR A 108 -2.60 -7.94 11.56
C TYR A 108 -2.11 -9.23 12.23
N ASP A 109 -2.94 -10.26 12.34
CA ASP A 109 -2.54 -11.57 12.87
C ASP A 109 -1.33 -12.15 12.12
N THR A 110 -1.30 -12.02 10.78
CA THR A 110 -0.20 -12.52 9.95
C THR A 110 1.10 -11.77 10.22
N PHE A 111 1.06 -10.44 10.26
CA PHE A 111 2.24 -9.61 10.46
C PHE A 111 2.72 -9.58 11.92
N ASP A 112 1.82 -9.73 12.90
CA ASP A 112 2.16 -9.87 14.31
C ASP A 112 2.99 -11.15 14.56
N ARG A 113 2.68 -12.25 13.87
CA ARG A 113 3.50 -13.48 13.89
C ARG A 113 4.91 -13.28 13.35
N LEU A 114 5.07 -12.32 12.45
CA LEU A 114 6.37 -11.90 11.91
C LEU A 114 7.07 -10.86 12.80
N GLY A 115 6.45 -10.44 13.90
CA GLY A 115 7.01 -9.45 14.82
C GLY A 115 6.96 -8.02 14.31
N PHE A 116 6.01 -7.68 13.42
CA PHE A 116 5.87 -6.31 12.95
C PHE A 116 5.50 -5.36 14.09
N VAL A 117 6.14 -4.19 14.10
CA VAL A 117 5.81 -3.10 15.03
C VAL A 117 5.01 -2.05 14.27
N TRP A 118 3.79 -1.76 14.73
CA TRP A 118 2.90 -0.85 14.03
C TRP A 118 3.23 0.62 14.29
N GLY A 119 3.66 0.97 15.51
CA GLY A 119 4.00 2.34 15.94
C GLY A 119 2.77 3.24 16.13
N GLY A 120 2.97 4.46 16.62
CA GLY A 120 1.89 5.47 16.80
C GLY A 120 1.01 5.27 18.04
N SER A 121 0.07 6.20 18.24
CA SER A 121 -1.01 6.07 19.24
C SER A 121 -2.10 5.10 18.79
N ASP A 122 -2.24 4.91 17.47
CA ASP A 122 -3.00 3.84 16.83
C ASP A 122 -2.26 3.34 15.57
N ALA A 123 -2.77 2.24 14.99
CA ALA A 123 -2.16 1.62 13.82
C ALA A 123 -2.15 2.54 12.58
N SER A 124 -3.18 3.37 12.39
CA SER A 124 -3.27 4.31 11.26
C SER A 124 -2.19 5.38 11.33
N GLU A 125 -1.93 5.94 12.51
CA GLU A 125 -0.84 6.88 12.75
C GLU A 125 0.53 6.22 12.51
N GLY A 126 0.69 4.98 12.97
CA GLY A 126 1.90 4.19 12.75
C GLY A 126 2.20 3.94 11.27
N HIS A 127 1.18 3.63 10.47
CA HIS A 127 1.32 3.49 9.02
C HIS A 127 1.70 4.80 8.36
N ARG A 128 1.04 5.91 8.70
CA ARG A 128 1.35 7.25 8.15
C ARG A 128 2.81 7.63 8.40
N SER A 129 3.28 7.45 9.64
CA SER A 129 4.67 7.72 10.01
C SER A 129 5.64 6.88 9.19
N SER A 130 5.39 5.57 9.06
CA SER A 130 6.23 4.67 8.27
C SER A 130 6.26 5.04 6.79
N LEU A 131 5.11 5.42 6.21
CA LEU A 131 5.02 5.83 4.80
C LEU A 131 5.80 7.11 4.51
N ILE A 132 5.80 8.08 5.45
CA ILE A 132 6.62 9.29 5.36
C ILE A 132 8.10 8.92 5.38
N GLU A 133 8.54 8.06 6.29
CA GLU A 133 9.93 7.60 6.37
C GLU A 133 10.37 6.88 5.09
N TYR A 134 9.52 6.00 4.54
CA TYR A 134 9.82 5.28 3.30
C TYR A 134 9.95 6.21 2.10
N LYS A 135 9.11 7.24 2.02
CA LYS A 135 9.20 8.30 1.01
C LYS A 135 10.48 9.12 1.18
N ALA A 136 10.79 9.57 2.38
CA ALA A 136 12.02 10.31 2.66
C ALA A 136 13.27 9.51 2.29
N ALA A 137 13.31 8.22 2.64
CA ALA A 137 14.40 7.33 2.28
C ALA A 137 14.50 7.12 0.75
N ALA A 138 13.37 7.08 0.04
CA ALA A 138 13.36 6.99 -1.42
C ALA A 138 13.90 8.26 -2.08
N LEU A 139 13.52 9.44 -1.58
CA LEU A 139 14.08 10.73 -2.04
C LEU A 139 15.59 10.80 -1.81
N GLN A 140 16.05 10.36 -0.63
CA GLN A 140 17.47 10.29 -0.33
C GLN A 140 18.23 9.38 -1.30
N ARG A 141 17.70 8.18 -1.60
CA ARG A 141 18.29 7.26 -2.60
C ARG A 141 18.29 7.86 -4.01
N ALA A 142 17.25 8.60 -4.36
CA ALA A 142 17.12 9.30 -5.64
C ALA A 142 18.04 10.53 -5.76
N GLY A 143 18.70 10.96 -4.67
CA GLY A 143 19.46 12.20 -4.62
C GLY A 143 18.59 13.45 -4.80
N LEU A 144 17.33 13.39 -4.35
CA LEU A 144 16.36 14.47 -4.47
C LEU A 144 15.95 15.02 -3.12
N THR A 145 15.69 16.31 -3.08
CA THR A 145 14.93 16.95 -2.01
C THR A 145 13.43 16.89 -2.31
N GLU A 146 12.60 17.17 -1.31
CA GLU A 146 11.16 17.36 -1.53
C GLU A 146 10.88 18.51 -2.52
N GLY A 147 11.72 19.56 -2.50
CA GLY A 147 11.67 20.66 -3.45
C GLY A 147 11.91 20.22 -4.89
N ASP A 148 12.96 19.43 -5.14
CA ASP A 148 13.27 18.89 -6.47
C ASP A 148 12.11 18.03 -7.01
N LEU A 149 11.52 17.20 -6.15
CA LEU A 149 10.35 16.41 -6.53
C LEU A 149 9.16 17.31 -6.86
N SER A 150 8.86 18.29 -6.00
CA SER A 150 7.75 19.23 -6.20
C SER A 150 7.90 20.01 -7.52
N GLU A 151 9.09 20.47 -7.86
CA GLU A 151 9.37 21.16 -9.12
C GLU A 151 9.08 20.26 -10.33
N ARG A 152 9.52 19.00 -10.30
CA ARG A 152 9.27 18.03 -11.39
C ARG A 152 7.80 17.67 -11.51
N LEU A 153 7.09 17.53 -10.40
CA LEU A 153 5.65 17.30 -10.39
C LEU A 153 4.90 18.49 -11.00
N SER A 154 5.27 19.71 -10.62
CA SER A 154 4.69 20.95 -11.16
C SER A 154 4.93 21.08 -12.67
N ALA A 155 6.17 20.87 -13.13
CA ALA A 155 6.52 20.88 -14.56
C ALA A 155 5.70 19.85 -15.35
N ARG A 156 5.49 18.65 -14.78
CA ARG A 156 4.64 17.63 -15.39
C ARG A 156 3.19 18.06 -15.49
N GLU A 157 2.63 18.66 -14.45
CA GLU A 157 1.25 19.18 -14.47
C GLU A 157 1.08 20.30 -15.51
N GLU A 158 2.08 21.17 -15.65
CA GLU A 158 2.10 22.21 -16.67
C GLU A 158 2.15 21.62 -18.09
N ALA A 159 3.02 20.63 -18.34
CA ALA A 159 3.06 19.90 -19.60
C ALA A 159 1.69 19.27 -19.94
N ARG A 160 1.02 18.64 -18.96
CA ARG A 160 -0.34 18.10 -19.15
C ARG A 160 -1.38 19.17 -19.46
N LYS A 161 -1.32 20.33 -18.79
CA LYS A 161 -2.21 21.49 -19.05
C LYS A 161 -2.02 22.01 -20.47
N ASN A 162 -0.77 22.03 -20.95
CA ASN A 162 -0.41 22.44 -22.30
C ASN A 162 -0.64 21.35 -23.36
N LYS A 163 -1.13 20.17 -22.96
CA LYS A 163 -1.30 18.98 -23.81
C LYS A 163 0.00 18.46 -24.42
N ASP A 164 1.13 18.79 -23.80
CA ASP A 164 2.43 18.22 -24.12
C ASP A 164 2.60 16.88 -23.38
N TYR A 165 2.01 15.84 -23.96
CA TYR A 165 2.05 14.50 -23.39
C TYR A 165 3.45 13.88 -23.47
N ALA A 166 4.25 14.25 -24.47
CA ALA A 166 5.61 13.76 -24.64
C ALA A 166 6.50 14.23 -23.48
N GLU A 167 6.43 15.52 -23.14
CA GLU A 167 7.17 16.05 -22.00
C GLU A 167 6.65 15.50 -20.67
N SER A 168 5.33 15.34 -20.53
CA SER A 168 4.73 14.71 -19.34
C SER A 168 5.20 13.28 -19.11
N ASP A 169 5.32 12.49 -20.19
CA ASP A 169 5.82 11.12 -20.14
C ASP A 169 7.33 11.09 -19.87
N ARG A 170 8.12 12.00 -20.48
CA ARG A 170 9.55 12.14 -20.17
C ARG A 170 9.81 12.35 -18.68
N LEU A 171 9.10 13.29 -18.05
CA LEU A 171 9.23 13.59 -16.62
C LEU A 171 8.78 12.41 -15.73
N ARG A 172 7.72 11.69 -16.13
CA ARG A 172 7.28 10.47 -15.42
C ARG A 172 8.38 9.40 -15.45
N ASP A 173 8.96 9.17 -16.63
CA ASP A 173 9.94 8.12 -16.84
C ASP A 173 11.29 8.45 -16.17
N GLU A 174 11.66 9.73 -16.08
CA GLU A 174 12.81 10.19 -15.30
C GLU A 174 12.64 9.92 -13.80
N LEU A 175 11.46 10.20 -13.24
CA LEU A 175 11.17 9.87 -11.84
C LEU A 175 11.16 8.34 -11.61
N ALA A 176 10.63 7.55 -12.55
CA ALA A 176 10.61 6.10 -12.45
C ALA A 176 12.02 5.48 -12.45
N LYS A 177 12.96 6.05 -13.22
CA LYS A 177 14.38 5.64 -13.19
C LYS A 177 15.01 5.90 -11.83
N LEU A 178 14.57 6.95 -11.13
CA LEU A 178 15.01 7.29 -9.78
C LEU A 178 14.26 6.53 -8.68
N GLY A 179 13.37 5.59 -9.03
CA GLY A 179 12.63 4.79 -8.05
C GLY A 179 11.40 5.49 -7.48
N ILE A 180 10.84 6.46 -8.22
CA ILE A 180 9.65 7.21 -7.84
C ILE A 180 8.56 6.97 -8.89
N SER A 181 7.48 6.31 -8.49
CA SER A 181 6.32 6.07 -9.35
C SER A 181 5.18 7.01 -8.99
N LEU A 182 4.67 7.73 -9.98
CA LEU A 182 3.47 8.56 -9.81
C LEU A 182 2.20 7.70 -9.80
N GLN A 183 1.24 8.08 -8.97
CA GLN A 183 -0.07 7.45 -8.85
C GLN A 183 -1.12 8.36 -9.51
N ASP A 184 -1.29 8.21 -10.81
CA ASP A 184 -2.25 9.02 -11.56
C ASP A 184 -3.67 8.93 -10.97
N GLY A 185 -4.32 10.07 -10.80
CA GLY A 185 -5.67 10.17 -10.25
C GLY A 185 -5.77 10.11 -8.72
N LYS A 186 -4.65 9.89 -8.01
CA LYS A 186 -4.54 10.09 -6.56
C LYS A 186 -3.79 11.39 -6.26
N LYS A 187 -4.13 12.03 -5.14
CA LYS A 187 -3.47 13.22 -4.61
C LYS A 187 -3.04 12.95 -3.17
N GLU A 188 -1.93 13.57 -2.78
CA GLU A 188 -1.55 13.67 -1.37
C GLU A 188 -2.49 14.65 -0.64
N GLU A 189 -2.35 14.75 0.68
CA GLU A 189 -3.17 15.63 1.51
C GLU A 189 -2.99 17.12 1.18
N ASP A 190 -1.81 17.51 0.71
CA ASP A 190 -1.50 18.87 0.24
C ASP A 190 -2.02 19.16 -1.19
N GLY A 191 -2.64 18.16 -1.84
CA GLY A 191 -3.18 18.26 -3.18
C GLY A 191 -2.17 18.02 -4.31
N SER A 192 -0.90 17.75 -4.00
CA SER A 192 0.12 17.37 -4.97
C SER A 192 -0.17 15.97 -5.57
N PRO A 193 0.37 15.64 -6.76
CA PRO A 193 0.23 14.31 -7.33
C PRO A 193 0.78 13.23 -6.38
N ALA A 194 -0.03 12.22 -6.09
CA ALA A 194 0.41 11.14 -5.23
C ALA A 194 1.54 10.34 -5.89
N TRP A 195 2.47 9.86 -5.08
CA TRP A 195 3.59 9.06 -5.55
C TRP A 195 3.97 7.98 -4.53
N ARG A 196 4.70 6.97 -4.99
CA ARG A 196 5.26 5.93 -4.14
C ARG A 196 6.70 5.58 -4.52
N PRO A 197 7.52 5.12 -3.56
CA PRO A 197 8.76 4.44 -3.85
C PRO A 197 8.50 3.19 -4.72
N VAL A 198 9.37 2.93 -5.68
CA VAL A 198 9.42 1.68 -6.47
C VAL A 198 10.88 1.31 -6.72
N PRO A 199 11.19 0.06 -7.11
CA PRO A 199 12.55 -0.28 -7.53
C PRO A 199 13.01 0.57 -8.72
N ARG A 200 14.27 1.00 -8.69
CA ARG A 200 14.87 1.78 -9.77
C ARG A 200 14.90 0.95 -11.05
N THR A 201 14.50 1.58 -12.15
CA THR A 201 14.53 0.97 -13.47
C THR A 201 15.80 1.41 -14.18
N GLY A 202 16.78 0.52 -14.34
CA GLY A 202 17.95 0.78 -15.19
C GLY A 202 19.35 0.55 -14.61
N GLU A 203 19.49 0.07 -13.38
CA GLU A 203 20.81 -0.35 -12.84
C GLU A 203 20.71 -1.78 -12.29
N ALA A 204 21.45 -2.69 -12.92
CA ALA A 204 21.77 -4.04 -12.48
C ALA A 204 23.28 -4.15 -12.31
#